data_AF-A0A955FWW1-F1
#
_entry.id   AF-A0A955FWW1-F1
#
_cell.length_a   1.000
_cell.length_b   1.000
_cell.length_c   1.000
_cell.angle_alpha   90.00
_cell.angle_beta   90.00
_cell.angle_gamma   90.00
#
_symmetry.space_group_name_H-M   'P 1'
#
loop_
_entity.id
_entity.type
_entity.pdbx_description
1 polymer ?
#
loop_
_entity_poly.entity_id
_entity_poly.type
_entity_poly.pdbx_seq_one_letter_code
_entity_poly.pdbx_strand_id
1 'polypeptide(L)'
;MRQMRGFTVVELVVVMVIMAILLTLGMVGISDYQVAARNKERQADAEAIARGLERRYTQGNKVITSAGNYGPGGYPNMFEFIHMSAFWDLSGNGVVPGFVSGGYLVDNLPGTTKSSFSTPGNDPNNSLIYYCFFCGVGPENATYLATYVTKDKYVYEPLTATGGQCNSEVCTRFNLYYRKEGETTYQTIRSIHQ
;
A
#
# COMPACT_ATOMS: atom_id res chain seq x y z
N MET A 1 8.14 16.85 -66.83
CA MET A 1 9.22 16.68 -65.83
C MET A 1 8.79 17.36 -64.54
N ARG A 2 8.63 16.60 -63.45
CA ARG A 2 8.04 17.07 -62.19
C ARG A 2 9.17 17.61 -61.29
N GLN A 3 9.22 18.93 -61.12
CA GLN A 3 10.18 19.58 -60.23
C GLN A 3 9.85 19.21 -58.78
N MET A 4 10.69 18.39 -58.15
CA MET A 4 10.64 18.19 -56.69
C MET A 4 11.26 19.44 -56.06
N ARG A 5 10.41 20.33 -55.55
CA ARG A 5 10.85 21.48 -54.75
C ARG A 5 11.48 20.94 -53.47
N GLY A 6 12.80 21.03 -53.38
CA GLY A 6 13.54 20.67 -52.17
C GLY A 6 13.19 21.64 -51.04
N PHE A 7 12.88 21.08 -49.87
CA PHE A 7 12.69 21.84 -48.64
C PHE A 7 13.96 22.67 -48.35
N THR A 8 13.77 23.93 -47.99
CA THR A 8 14.90 24.84 -47.71
C THR A 8 15.46 24.54 -46.32
N VAL A 9 16.78 24.74 -46.11
CA VAL A 9 17.42 24.58 -44.80
C VAL A 9 16.71 25.41 -43.72
N VAL A 10 16.22 26.59 -44.11
CA VAL A 10 15.45 27.49 -43.25
C VAL A 10 14.19 26.81 -42.71
N GLU A 11 13.45 26.08 -43.54
CA GLU A 11 12.23 25.40 -43.13
C GLU A 11 12.49 24.32 -42.07
N LEU A 12 13.57 23.56 -42.22
CA LEU A 12 13.98 22.55 -41.26
C LEU A 12 14.46 23.16 -39.93
N VAL A 13 15.20 24.27 -39.98
CA VAL A 13 15.63 24.99 -38.78
C VAL A 13 14.43 25.58 -38.03
N VAL A 14 13.48 26.19 -38.73
CA VAL A 14 12.27 26.74 -38.10
C VAL A 14 11.45 25.65 -37.42
N VAL A 15 11.28 24.47 -38.05
CA VAL A 15 10.56 23.34 -37.45
C VAL A 15 11.27 22.82 -36.19
N MET A 16 12.60 22.71 -36.20
CA MET A 16 13.35 22.31 -35.01
C MET A 16 13.23 23.30 -33.85
N VAL A 17 13.29 24.61 -34.15
CA VAL A 17 13.12 25.67 -33.14
C VAL A 17 11.71 25.61 -32.55
N ILE A 18 10.67 25.46 -33.38
CA ILE A 18 9.29 25.32 -32.92
C ILE A 18 9.14 24.06 -32.04
N MET A 19 9.67 22.91 -32.46
CA MET A 19 9.62 21.68 -31.65
C MET A 19 10.35 21.84 -30.31
N ALA A 20 11.52 22.49 -30.27
CA ALA A 20 12.25 22.74 -29.04
C ALA A 20 11.45 23.60 -28.05
N ILE A 21 10.76 24.64 -28.55
CA ILE A 21 9.88 25.49 -27.74
C ILE A 21 8.68 24.68 -27.22
N LEU A 22 8.05 23.88 -28.08
CA LEU A 22 6.88 23.08 -27.69
C LEU A 22 7.23 21.99 -26.65
N LEU A 23 8.39 21.34 -26.78
CA LEU A 23 8.83 20.31 -25.85
C LEU A 23 9.12 20.87 -24.45
N THR A 24 9.73 22.05 -24.38
CA THR A 24 10.03 22.70 -23.09
C THR A 24 8.74 23.13 -22.37
N LEU A 25 7.77 23.69 -23.10
CA LEU A 25 6.46 24.06 -22.53
C LEU A 25 5.61 22.83 -22.14
N GLY A 26 5.69 21.75 -22.92
CA GLY A 26 4.93 20.51 -22.66
C GLY A 26 5.34 19.79 -21.37
N MET A 27 6.61 19.91 -20.95
CA MET A 27 7.14 19.20 -19.78
C MET A 27 6.51 19.66 -18.46
N VAL A 28 6.24 20.95 -18.30
CA VAL A 28 5.79 21.55 -17.03
C VAL A 28 4.37 21.10 -16.65
N GLY A 29 3.51 20.81 -17.62
CA GLY A 29 2.15 20.35 -17.35
C GLY A 29 2.06 18.89 -16.90
N ILE A 30 3.02 18.03 -17.27
CA ILE A 30 2.91 16.58 -17.11
C ILE A 30 3.17 16.13 -15.67
N SER A 31 4.03 16.85 -14.92
CA SER A 31 4.41 16.46 -13.54
C SER A 31 3.20 16.43 -12.61
N ASP A 32 2.31 17.42 -12.68
CA ASP A 32 1.18 17.55 -11.76
C ASP A 32 0.12 16.49 -12.02
N TYR A 33 -0.13 16.17 -13.30
CA TYR A 33 -1.03 15.07 -13.67
C TYR A 33 -0.49 13.71 -13.21
N GLN A 34 0.82 13.49 -13.28
CA GLN A 34 1.43 12.26 -12.79
C GLN A 34 1.33 12.15 -11.27
N VAL A 35 1.59 13.23 -10.52
CA VAL A 35 1.40 13.26 -9.06
C VAL A 35 -0.06 12.96 -8.70
N ALA A 36 -1.01 13.58 -9.38
CA ALA A 36 -2.43 13.36 -9.18
C ALA A 36 -2.83 11.90 -9.48
N ALA A 37 -2.31 11.30 -10.55
CA ALA A 37 -2.55 9.91 -10.89
C ALA A 37 -2.01 8.97 -9.80
N ARG A 38 -0.76 9.16 -9.35
CA ARG A 38 -0.17 8.36 -8.24
C ARG A 38 -0.94 8.54 -6.94
N ASN A 39 -1.43 9.74 -6.64
CA ASN A 39 -2.23 9.98 -5.44
C ASN A 39 -3.60 9.28 -5.49
N LYS A 40 -4.22 9.21 -6.67
CA LYS A 40 -5.45 8.41 -6.88
C LYS A 40 -5.17 6.92 -6.75
N GLU A 41 -4.05 6.44 -7.29
CA GLU A 41 -3.61 5.05 -7.16
C GLU A 41 -3.38 4.67 -5.68
N ARG A 42 -2.62 5.47 -4.92
CA ARG A 42 -2.41 5.25 -3.47
C ARG A 42 -3.72 5.17 -2.68
N GLN A 43 -4.66 6.06 -2.99
CA GLN A 43 -5.96 6.04 -2.36
C GLN A 43 -6.74 4.77 -2.72
N ALA A 44 -6.77 4.41 -4.01
CA ALA A 44 -7.46 3.22 -4.48
C ALA A 44 -6.87 1.92 -3.87
N ASP A 45 -5.54 1.85 -3.73
CA ASP A 45 -4.83 0.75 -3.09
C ASP A 45 -5.17 0.66 -1.61
N ALA A 46 -5.09 1.77 -0.87
CA ALA A 46 -5.44 1.79 0.55
C ALA A 46 -6.90 1.39 0.78
N GLU A 47 -7.82 1.86 -0.07
CA GLU A 47 -9.22 1.45 -0.02
C GLU A 47 -9.40 -0.04 -0.38
N ALA A 48 -8.63 -0.58 -1.34
CA ALA A 48 -8.65 -1.99 -1.68
C ALA A 48 -8.15 -2.87 -0.53
N ILE A 49 -7.06 -2.48 0.13
CA ILE A 49 -6.52 -3.14 1.32
C ILE A 49 -7.58 -3.10 2.44
N ALA A 50 -8.16 -1.95 2.72
CA ALA A 50 -9.19 -1.79 3.75
C ALA A 50 -10.41 -2.69 3.48
N ARG A 51 -10.93 -2.71 2.24
CA ARG A 51 -12.01 -3.64 1.87
C ARG A 51 -11.61 -5.11 2.02
N GLY A 52 -10.37 -5.45 1.66
CA GLY A 52 -9.82 -6.78 1.86
C GLY A 52 -9.78 -7.17 3.35
N LEU A 53 -9.40 -6.24 4.23
CA LEU A 53 -9.42 -6.43 5.68
C LEU A 53 -10.84 -6.64 6.21
N GLU A 54 -11.82 -5.89 5.71
CA GLU A 54 -13.24 -6.09 6.06
C GLU A 54 -13.76 -7.45 5.61
N ARG A 55 -13.36 -7.92 4.42
CA ARG A 55 -13.68 -9.27 3.98
C ARG A 55 -13.01 -10.31 4.86
N ARG A 56 -11.73 -10.12 5.20
CA ARG A 56 -10.99 -10.99 6.13
C ARG A 56 -11.66 -11.09 7.49
N TYR A 57 -12.21 -9.99 8.02
CA TYR A 57 -12.99 -10.01 9.26
C TYR A 57 -14.15 -11.00 9.20
N THR A 58 -14.92 -11.00 8.10
CA THR A 58 -16.08 -11.90 7.96
C THR A 58 -15.72 -13.34 7.59
N GLN A 59 -14.59 -13.57 6.90
CA GLN A 59 -14.27 -14.86 6.30
C GLN A 59 -13.28 -15.70 7.09
N GLY A 60 -12.51 -15.08 7.99
CA GLY A 60 -11.39 -15.79 8.60
C GLY A 60 -10.19 -15.93 7.67
N ASN A 61 -9.08 -16.37 8.22
CA ASN A 61 -7.92 -16.84 7.50
C ASN A 61 -8.14 -18.29 7.12
N LYS A 62 -8.02 -18.58 5.82
CA LYS A 62 -8.25 -19.93 5.28
C LYS A 62 -6.96 -20.74 5.10
N VAL A 63 -5.81 -20.10 5.25
CA VAL A 63 -4.49 -20.72 5.06
C VAL A 63 -3.95 -21.26 6.38
N ILE A 64 -4.15 -20.54 7.48
CA ILE A 64 -3.74 -20.99 8.81
C ILE A 64 -4.76 -21.99 9.35
N THR A 65 -4.30 -23.20 9.71
CA THR A 65 -5.17 -24.29 10.20
C THR A 65 -5.00 -24.58 11.70
N SER A 66 -4.25 -23.76 12.44
CA SER A 66 -3.93 -24.00 13.85
C SER A 66 -4.94 -23.38 14.84
N ALA A 67 -4.88 -23.81 16.10
CA ALA A 67 -5.66 -23.24 17.20
C ALA A 67 -5.13 -21.85 17.57
N GLY A 68 -5.63 -20.83 16.88
CA GLY A 68 -5.40 -19.43 17.18
C GLY A 68 -6.56 -18.56 16.70
N ASN A 69 -6.51 -17.27 17.01
CA ASN A 69 -7.56 -16.29 16.68
C ASN A 69 -7.54 -15.86 15.21
N TYR A 70 -7.46 -16.83 14.29
CA TYR A 70 -7.38 -16.62 12.85
C TYR A 70 -8.73 -16.83 12.16
N GLY A 71 -9.79 -17.16 12.90
CA GLY A 71 -11.14 -17.30 12.38
C GLY A 71 -11.79 -15.96 11.99
N PRO A 72 -13.06 -16.01 11.55
CA PRO A 72 -13.90 -14.82 11.42
C PRO A 72 -14.05 -14.06 12.76
N GLY A 73 -14.44 -12.79 12.70
CA GLY A 73 -14.70 -11.94 13.87
C GLY A 73 -13.49 -11.14 14.36
N GLY A 74 -12.38 -11.17 13.62
CA GLY A 74 -11.19 -10.37 13.92
C GLY A 74 -10.38 -10.05 12.67
N TYR A 75 -9.63 -8.95 12.75
CA TYR A 75 -8.62 -8.55 11.79
C TYR A 75 -7.29 -9.25 12.07
N PRO A 76 -6.39 -9.32 11.06
CA PRO A 76 -5.08 -9.92 11.24
C PRO A 76 -4.28 -9.29 12.39
N ASN A 77 -3.89 -10.10 13.36
CA ASN A 77 -2.93 -9.67 14.36
C ASN A 77 -1.50 -9.63 13.77
N MET A 78 -0.52 -9.22 14.57
CA MET A 78 0.88 -9.15 14.16
C MET A 78 1.41 -10.45 13.54
N PHE A 79 1.20 -11.56 14.23
CA PHE A 79 1.72 -12.86 13.78
C PHE A 79 1.06 -13.28 12.46
N GLU A 80 -0.25 -13.09 12.35
CA GLU A 80 -0.96 -13.35 11.11
C GLU A 80 -0.44 -12.48 9.97
N PHE A 81 -0.25 -11.18 10.20
CA PHE A 81 0.23 -10.25 9.18
C PHE A 81 1.65 -10.62 8.69
N ILE A 82 2.56 -10.96 9.61
CA ILE A 82 3.92 -11.43 9.29
C ILE A 82 3.86 -12.72 8.45
N HIS A 83 2.96 -13.64 8.79
CA HIS A 83 2.76 -14.87 8.05
C HIS A 83 2.21 -14.62 6.64
N MET A 84 1.17 -13.78 6.52
CA MET A 84 0.54 -13.40 5.25
C MET A 84 1.54 -12.76 4.28
N SER A 85 2.44 -11.93 4.80
CA SER A 85 3.46 -11.22 4.03
C SER A 85 4.71 -12.06 3.75
N ALA A 86 4.79 -13.28 4.28
CA ALA A 86 5.98 -14.16 4.21
C ALA A 86 7.26 -13.48 4.69
N PHE A 87 7.15 -12.58 5.67
CA PHE A 87 8.29 -11.82 6.18
C PHE A 87 9.16 -12.65 7.13
N TRP A 88 8.55 -13.60 7.86
CA TRP A 88 9.26 -14.50 8.76
C TRP A 88 8.58 -15.88 8.77
N ASP A 89 9.39 -16.94 8.79
CA ASP A 89 8.99 -18.28 9.20
C ASP A 89 8.55 -18.30 10.67
N LEU A 90 7.29 -18.66 10.91
CA LEU A 90 6.67 -18.77 12.22
C LEU A 90 6.57 -20.23 12.70
N SER A 91 7.29 -21.16 12.07
CA SER A 91 7.41 -22.53 12.58
C SER A 91 7.83 -22.52 14.05
N GLY A 92 7.14 -23.32 14.87
CA GLY A 92 7.31 -23.34 16.33
C GLY A 92 6.44 -22.34 17.12
N ASN A 93 5.80 -21.37 16.47
CA ASN A 93 4.85 -20.44 17.11
C ASN A 93 3.39 -20.91 17.05
N GLY A 94 3.16 -22.21 16.84
CA GLY A 94 1.82 -22.79 16.76
C GLY A 94 1.01 -22.34 15.52
N VAL A 95 1.66 -21.84 14.47
CA VAL A 95 1.05 -21.55 13.15
C VAL A 95 1.36 -22.70 12.18
N VAL A 96 0.34 -23.18 11.47
CA VAL A 96 0.46 -24.26 10.48
C VAL A 96 -0.25 -23.83 9.18
N PRO A 97 0.42 -23.84 8.01
CA PRO A 97 1.87 -24.05 7.83
C PRO A 97 2.68 -22.95 8.55
N GLY A 98 3.94 -23.23 8.93
CA GLY A 98 4.78 -22.24 9.61
C GLY A 98 5.28 -21.11 8.69
N PHE A 99 5.33 -21.38 7.39
CA PHE A 99 5.75 -20.43 6.38
C PHE A 99 5.08 -20.75 5.03
N VAL A 100 4.72 -19.71 4.27
CA VAL A 100 4.20 -19.82 2.91
C VAL A 100 5.08 -18.98 1.99
N SER A 101 5.79 -19.62 1.08
CA SER A 101 6.68 -18.93 0.14
C SER A 101 5.91 -17.93 -0.72
N GLY A 102 6.39 -16.69 -0.80
CA GLY A 102 5.76 -15.60 -1.56
C GLY A 102 4.55 -14.95 -0.88
N GLY A 103 4.15 -15.43 0.29
CA GLY A 103 3.02 -14.90 1.05
C GLY A 103 1.69 -15.21 0.39
N TYR A 104 0.61 -14.84 1.08
CA TYR A 104 -0.76 -15.07 0.65
C TYR A 104 -1.68 -13.89 1.01
N LEU A 105 -1.11 -12.68 1.09
CA LEU A 105 -1.84 -11.44 1.32
C LEU A 105 -3.05 -11.29 0.38
N VAL A 106 -2.89 -11.58 -0.92
CA VAL A 106 -3.96 -11.48 -1.92
C VAL A 106 -5.11 -12.45 -1.62
N ASP A 107 -4.78 -13.67 -1.21
CA ASP A 107 -5.78 -14.70 -0.91
C ASP A 107 -6.54 -14.38 0.37
N ASN A 108 -5.85 -13.80 1.36
CA ASN A 108 -6.45 -13.45 2.65
C ASN A 108 -7.15 -12.09 2.64
N LEU A 109 -6.79 -11.18 1.73
CA LEU A 109 -7.39 -9.87 1.54
C LEU A 109 -8.04 -9.80 0.14
N PRO A 110 -9.18 -10.48 -0.07
CA PRO A 110 -9.76 -10.61 -1.40
C PRO A 110 -10.20 -9.27 -1.96
N GLY A 111 -9.98 -9.07 -3.26
CA GLY A 111 -10.19 -7.78 -3.94
C GLY A 111 -8.94 -6.89 -3.98
N THR A 112 -7.84 -7.34 -3.38
CA THR A 112 -6.50 -6.77 -3.60
C THR A 112 -5.78 -7.52 -4.73
N THR A 113 -4.70 -6.91 -5.21
CA THR A 113 -3.73 -7.55 -6.10
C THR A 113 -2.33 -7.35 -5.52
N LYS A 114 -1.31 -8.01 -6.07
CA LYS A 114 0.09 -7.80 -5.62
C LYS A 114 0.49 -6.32 -5.70
N SER A 115 0.02 -5.58 -6.71
CA SER A 115 0.31 -4.16 -6.85
C SER A 115 -0.41 -3.29 -5.83
N SER A 116 -1.55 -3.74 -5.27
CA SER A 116 -2.23 -3.02 -4.19
C SER A 116 -1.38 -2.90 -2.93
N PHE A 117 -0.38 -3.76 -2.78
CA PHE A 117 0.57 -3.73 -1.65
C PHE A 117 1.89 -3.03 -1.98
N SER A 118 2.01 -2.47 -3.20
CA SER A 118 3.15 -1.69 -3.67
C SER A 118 2.71 -0.25 -3.91
N THR A 119 3.41 0.73 -3.35
CA THR A 119 3.10 2.13 -3.67
C THR A 119 3.58 2.48 -5.09
N PRO A 120 2.95 3.47 -5.74
CA PRO A 120 3.30 3.84 -7.11
C PRO A 120 4.77 4.24 -7.25
N GLY A 121 5.50 3.50 -8.10
CA GLY A 121 6.92 3.75 -8.39
C GLY A 121 7.92 3.05 -7.47
N ASN A 122 7.49 2.14 -6.58
CA ASN A 122 8.38 1.40 -5.67
C ASN A 122 8.29 -0.13 -5.83
N ASP A 123 9.32 -0.81 -5.31
CA ASP A 123 9.36 -2.27 -5.26
C ASP A 123 8.24 -2.88 -4.38
N PRO A 124 7.64 -4.01 -4.80
CA PRO A 124 6.47 -4.60 -4.15
C PRO A 124 6.71 -5.20 -2.76
N ASN A 125 7.95 -5.37 -2.33
CA ASN A 125 8.28 -6.17 -1.14
C ASN A 125 8.36 -5.37 0.17
N ASN A 126 7.97 -4.09 0.19
CA ASN A 126 8.15 -3.29 1.40
C ASN A 126 7.17 -2.13 1.56
N SER A 127 6.09 -2.00 0.78
CA SER A 127 5.22 -0.84 0.92
C SER A 127 4.16 -1.01 2.00
N LEU A 128 3.50 -2.16 2.12
CA LEU A 128 2.60 -2.43 3.26
C LEU A 128 3.40 -2.99 4.45
N ILE A 129 3.44 -2.23 5.54
CA ILE A 129 4.17 -2.59 6.76
C ILE A 129 3.25 -2.67 7.98
N TYR A 130 3.67 -3.48 8.94
CA TYR A 130 3.00 -3.59 10.23
C TYR A 130 3.40 -2.45 11.17
N TYR A 131 2.45 -1.96 11.96
CA TYR A 131 2.71 -0.99 13.03
C TYR A 131 3.59 -1.61 14.11
N CYS A 132 4.79 -1.07 14.34
CA CYS A 132 5.78 -1.73 15.19
C CYS A 132 5.35 -1.83 16.67
N PHE A 133 4.94 -3.03 17.08
CA PHE A 133 4.61 -3.34 18.48
C PHE A 133 5.85 -3.38 19.39
N PHE A 134 6.92 -4.06 18.96
CA PHE A 134 8.14 -4.23 19.76
C PHE A 134 8.98 -2.95 19.93
N CYS A 135 8.57 -1.86 19.28
CA CYS A 135 9.24 -0.57 19.37
C CYS A 135 8.86 0.22 20.64
N GLY A 136 8.00 -0.31 21.51
CA GLY A 136 7.57 0.38 22.74
C GLY A 136 6.72 1.63 22.49
N VAL A 137 6.14 1.75 21.30
CA VAL A 137 5.22 2.82 20.93
C VAL A 137 3.79 2.38 21.24
N GLY A 138 2.97 3.27 21.80
CA GLY A 138 1.54 3.03 22.02
C GLY A 138 0.69 3.17 20.74
N PRO A 139 -0.60 2.81 20.77
CA PRO A 139 -1.47 2.92 19.60
C PRO A 139 -1.58 4.38 19.12
N GLU A 140 -1.78 4.58 17.82
CA GLU A 140 -1.94 5.88 17.16
C GLU A 140 -0.80 6.90 17.47
N ASN A 141 0.42 6.43 17.78
CA ASN A 141 1.53 7.32 18.13
C ASN A 141 1.92 8.26 16.97
N ALA A 142 1.73 9.56 17.17
CA ALA A 142 1.96 10.57 16.13
C ALA A 142 3.42 10.62 15.63
N THR A 143 4.40 10.47 16.51
CA THR A 143 5.84 10.49 16.14
C THR A 143 6.20 9.30 15.26
N TYR A 144 5.71 8.11 15.61
CA TYR A 144 5.87 6.92 14.80
C TYR A 144 5.20 7.11 13.43
N LEU A 145 3.93 7.51 13.41
CA LEU A 145 3.18 7.65 12.15
C LEU A 145 3.79 8.72 11.23
N ALA A 146 4.27 9.84 11.77
CA ALA A 146 4.96 10.87 10.98
C ALA A 146 6.27 10.36 10.33
N THR A 147 6.94 9.41 10.99
CA THR A 147 8.21 8.83 10.52
C THR A 147 7.98 7.73 9.48
N TYR A 148 7.02 6.83 9.73
CA TYR A 148 6.85 5.60 8.94
C TYR A 148 5.76 5.69 7.87
N VAL A 149 4.75 6.56 8.03
CA VAL A 149 3.73 6.78 7.00
C VAL A 149 4.26 7.79 5.98
N THR A 150 5.00 7.26 5.01
CA THR A 150 5.54 8.03 3.90
C THR A 150 4.70 7.82 2.64
N LYS A 151 4.97 8.58 1.57
CA LYS A 151 4.33 8.37 0.26
C LYS A 151 4.60 6.98 -0.35
N ASP A 152 5.56 6.25 0.23
CA ASP A 152 6.04 4.96 -0.25
C ASP A 152 5.61 3.80 0.67
N LYS A 153 4.88 4.10 1.77
CA LYS A 153 4.49 3.13 2.79
C LYS A 153 3.01 3.24 3.17
N TYR A 154 2.37 2.09 3.31
CA TYR A 154 1.10 1.88 3.99
C TYR A 154 1.40 1.26 5.36
N VAL A 155 0.83 1.81 6.44
CA VAL A 155 1.02 1.27 7.79
C VAL A 155 -0.28 0.68 8.29
N TYR A 156 -0.25 -0.61 8.61
CA TYR A 156 -1.38 -1.33 9.19
C TYR A 156 -1.22 -1.47 10.70
N GLU A 157 -2.17 -0.95 11.46
CA GLU A 157 -2.23 -1.02 12.91
C GLU A 157 -3.50 -1.77 13.36
N PRO A 158 -3.39 -3.01 13.83
CA PRO A 158 -4.51 -3.69 14.47
C PRO A 158 -4.68 -3.25 15.92
N LEU A 159 -5.95 -3.15 16.32
CA LEU A 159 -6.36 -2.66 17.62
C LEU A 159 -7.35 -3.62 18.28
N THR A 160 -7.34 -3.64 19.61
CA THR A 160 -8.35 -4.31 20.43
C THR A 160 -9.64 -3.47 20.46
N ALA A 161 -10.73 -4.03 20.98
CA ALA A 161 -12.00 -3.31 21.13
C ALA A 161 -11.86 -2.01 21.93
N THR A 162 -11.01 -2.01 22.96
CA THR A 162 -10.73 -0.85 23.81
C THR A 162 -9.78 0.17 23.16
N GLY A 163 -9.27 -0.10 21.95
CA GLY A 163 -8.32 0.78 21.25
C GLY A 163 -6.86 0.59 21.66
N GLY A 164 -6.55 -0.47 22.42
CA GLY A 164 -5.17 -0.88 22.67
C GLY A 164 -4.55 -1.54 21.43
N GLN A 165 -3.23 -1.64 21.38
CA GLN A 165 -2.56 -2.42 20.32
C GLN A 165 -2.91 -3.89 20.43
N CYS A 166 -3.13 -4.54 19.29
CA CYS A 166 -3.45 -5.96 19.23
C CYS A 166 -2.31 -6.76 18.60
N ASN A 167 -1.75 -7.72 19.32
CA ASN A 167 -0.56 -8.49 18.88
C ASN A 167 -0.82 -10.00 18.75
N SER A 168 -1.61 -10.59 19.64
CA SER A 168 -1.95 -12.03 19.64
C SER A 168 -3.41 -12.33 20.00
N GLU A 169 -4.16 -11.32 20.45
CA GLU A 169 -5.59 -11.42 20.76
C GLU A 169 -6.45 -11.32 19.49
N VAL A 170 -7.77 -11.44 19.64
CA VAL A 170 -8.71 -11.14 18.55
C VAL A 170 -8.74 -9.62 18.34
N CYS A 171 -8.18 -9.15 17.23
CA CYS A 171 -8.17 -7.73 16.90
C CYS A 171 -9.53 -7.33 16.32
N THR A 172 -10.34 -6.59 17.06
CA THR A 172 -11.68 -6.20 16.57
C THR A 172 -11.67 -4.92 15.75
N ARG A 173 -10.54 -4.21 15.73
CA ARG A 173 -10.38 -2.91 15.06
C ARG A 173 -9.08 -2.84 14.27
N PHE A 174 -9.02 -1.95 13.28
CA PHE A 174 -7.76 -1.57 12.64
C PHE A 174 -7.76 -0.10 12.22
N ASN A 175 -6.56 0.45 12.11
CA ASN A 175 -6.26 1.67 11.38
C ASN A 175 -5.29 1.35 10.24
N LEU A 176 -5.59 1.85 9.05
CA LEU A 176 -4.70 1.81 7.89
C LEU A 176 -4.29 3.22 7.52
N TYR A 177 -3.00 3.48 7.53
CA TYR A 177 -2.43 4.79 7.27
C TYR A 177 -1.72 4.85 5.93
N TYR A 178 -1.90 5.95 5.20
CA TYR A 178 -1.20 6.21 3.94
C TYR A 178 -0.98 7.71 3.75
N ARG A 179 -0.04 8.11 2.89
CA ARG A 179 0.23 9.53 2.60
C ARG A 179 0.26 9.80 1.11
N LYS A 180 -0.37 10.90 0.69
CA LYS A 180 -0.28 11.39 -0.69
C LYS A 180 1.00 12.20 -0.90
N GLU A 181 1.48 12.21 -2.12
CA GLU A 181 2.63 12.98 -2.54
C GLU A 181 2.28 14.48 -2.52
N GLY A 182 3.14 15.27 -1.88
CA GLY A 182 2.90 16.70 -1.61
C GLY A 182 2.20 16.99 -0.27
N GLU A 183 1.62 15.98 0.39
CA GLU A 183 1.00 16.14 1.71
C GLU A 183 2.02 15.85 2.84
N THR A 184 1.95 16.65 3.91
CA THR A 184 2.75 16.44 5.14
C THR A 184 2.01 15.57 6.15
N THR A 185 0.68 15.48 6.04
CA THR A 185 -0.20 14.70 6.90
C THR A 185 -0.54 13.36 6.25
N TYR A 186 -0.68 12.31 7.06
CA TYR A 186 -1.22 11.04 6.61
C TYR A 186 -2.75 11.04 6.65
N GLN A 187 -3.34 10.12 5.88
CA GLN A 187 -4.75 9.80 5.87
C GLN A 187 -4.95 8.46 6.57
N THR A 188 -6.12 8.28 7.19
CA THR A 188 -6.44 7.09 7.99
C THR A 188 -7.75 6.50 7.51
N ILE A 189 -7.74 5.20 7.20
CA ILE A 189 -8.94 4.40 6.98
C ILE A 189 -9.12 3.53 8.22
N ARG A 190 -10.29 3.64 8.87
CA ARG A 190 -10.62 2.90 10.09
C ARG A 190 -11.52 1.73 9.77
N SER A 191 -11.43 0.69 10.59
CA SER A 191 -12.34 -0.45 10.53
C SER A 191 -13.82 -0.05 10.67
N ILE A 192 -14.67 -0.74 9.93
CA ILE A 192 -16.13 -0.61 10.02
C ILE A 192 -16.64 -1.32 11.28
N HIS A 193 -16.13 -2.53 11.52
CA HIS A 193 -16.40 -3.27 12.75
C HIS A 193 -15.54 -2.69 13.89
N GLN A 194 -16.17 -2.37 15.03
CA GLN A 194 -15.53 -1.79 16.22
C GLN A 194 -16.00 -2.48 17.50
#